data_AF-A0A9E3Z5U6-F1
#
_entry.id   AF-A0A9E3Z5U6-F1
#
_cell.length_a   1.000
_cell.length_b   1.000
_cell.length_c   1.000
_cell.angle_alpha   90.00
_cell.angle_beta   90.00
_cell.angle_gamma   90.00
#
_symmetry.space_group_name_H-M   'P 1'
#
loop_
_entity.id
_entity.type
_entity.pdbx_description
1 polymer ?
#
loop_
_entity_poly.entity_id
_entity_poly.type
_entity_poly.pdbx_seq_one_letter_code
_entity_poly.pdbx_strand_id
1 'polypeptide(L)' 'MPKRKPPARRRYDTDWTDAQWEPIAPMIPDARAGGRPRKTTSRELVNAILYFLRAGAA' A
#
# COMPACT_ATOMS: atom_id res chain seq x y z
N MET A 1 -3.64 8.12 -27.57
CA MET A 1 -2.69 8.83 -26.68
C MET A 1 -2.13 7.83 -25.68
N PRO A 2 -0.79 7.61 -25.61
CA PRO A 2 -0.23 6.73 -24.59
C PRO A 2 -0.42 7.34 -23.21
N LYS A 3 -1.02 6.59 -22.27
CA LYS A 3 -1.20 7.04 -20.88
C LYS A 3 0.19 7.13 -20.22
N ARG A 4 0.59 8.32 -19.75
CA ARG A 4 1.84 8.51 -18.99
C ARG A 4 1.83 7.57 -17.78
N LYS A 5 2.93 6.82 -17.62
CA LYS A 5 3.17 6.01 -16.41
C LYS A 5 3.33 6.97 -15.23
N PRO A 6 2.61 6.79 -14.11
CA PRO A 6 2.80 7.65 -12.95
C PRO A 6 4.24 7.52 -12.45
N PRO A 7 4.83 8.61 -11.91
CA PRO A 7 6.17 8.56 -11.32
C PRO A 7 6.21 7.54 -10.17
N ALA A 8 7.38 6.95 -9.94
CA ALA A 8 7.58 6.02 -8.84
C ALA A 8 7.21 6.69 -7.50
N ARG A 9 6.43 5.99 -6.67
CA ARG A 9 6.03 6.45 -5.34
C ARG A 9 7.27 6.70 -4.48
N ARG A 10 7.30 7.84 -3.76
CA ARG A 10 8.25 8.05 -2.66
C ARG A 10 7.85 7.10 -1.51
N ARG A 11 8.79 6.26 -1.09
CA ARG A 11 8.61 5.35 0.05
C ARG A 11 8.63 6.16 1.34
N TYR A 12 7.85 5.75 2.33
CA TYR A 12 8.03 6.24 3.69
C TYR A 12 9.21 5.51 4.33
N ASP A 13 9.86 6.12 5.31
CA ASP A 13 10.90 5.45 6.09
C ASP A 13 10.34 4.28 6.93
N THR A 14 9.02 4.20 7.06
CA THR A 14 8.28 3.12 7.72
C THR A 14 7.77 2.03 6.76
N ASP A 15 8.05 2.15 5.46
CA ASP A 15 7.67 1.13 4.48
C ASP A 15 8.38 -0.20 4.81
N TRP A 16 7.63 -1.30 4.81
CA TRP A 16 8.22 -2.62 5.01
C TRP A 16 9.00 -3.12 3.79
N THR A 17 10.08 -3.85 4.07
CA THR A 17 10.82 -4.63 3.08
C THR A 17 9.98 -5.77 2.52
N ASP A 18 10.40 -6.36 1.39
CA ASP A 18 9.68 -7.47 0.77
C ASP A 18 9.59 -8.69 1.71
N ALA A 19 10.68 -8.99 2.43
CA ALA A 19 10.74 -10.08 3.40
C ALA A 19 9.79 -9.88 4.60
N GLN A 20 9.61 -8.63 5.05
CA GLN A 20 8.63 -8.31 6.10
C GLN A 20 7.19 -8.37 5.59
N TRP A 21 6.98 -8.01 4.31
CA TRP A 21 5.67 -8.02 3.68
C TRP A 21 5.16 -9.44 3.37
N GLU A 22 6.05 -10.34 2.94
CA GLU A 22 5.74 -11.71 2.51
C GLU A 22 4.83 -12.50 3.47
N PRO A 23 5.09 -12.57 4.79
CA PRO A 23 4.21 -13.30 5.71
C PRO A 23 2.86 -12.61 5.96
N ILE A 24 2.76 -11.29 5.75
CA ILE A 24 1.56 -10.50 6.04
C ILE A 24 0.63 -10.38 4.83
N ALA A 25 1.19 -10.35 3.62
CA ALA A 25 0.45 -10.25 2.36
C ALA A 25 -0.75 -11.22 2.27
N PRO A 26 -0.63 -12.53 2.56
CA PRO A 26 -1.74 -13.48 2.44
C PRO A 26 -2.84 -13.26 3.51
N MET A 27 -2.56 -12.53 4.59
CA MET A 27 -3.54 -12.25 5.64
C MET A 27 -4.50 -11.11 5.26
N ILE A 28 -4.17 -10.33 4.24
CA ILE A 28 -4.97 -9.19 3.81
C ILE A 28 -5.92 -9.64 2.71
N PRO A 29 -7.24 -9.63 2.96
CA PRO A 29 -8.20 -10.10 1.96
C PRO A 29 -8.19 -9.19 0.73
N ASP A 30 -8.47 -9.78 -0.42
CA ASP A 30 -8.70 -9.03 -1.65
C ASP A 30 -9.95 -8.15 -1.56
N ALA A 31 -10.05 -7.20 -2.48
CA ALA A 31 -11.25 -6.37 -2.57
C ALA A 31 -12.46 -7.26 -2.91
N ARG A 32 -13.57 -7.10 -2.17
CA ARG A 32 -14.80 -7.87 -2.42
C ARG A 32 -15.32 -7.60 -3.84
N ALA A 33 -15.79 -8.67 -4.49
CA ALA A 33 -16.49 -8.58 -5.76
C ALA A 33 -17.78 -7.74 -5.61
N GLY A 34 -18.08 -6.92 -6.63
CA GLY A 34 -19.26 -6.04 -6.63
C GLY A 34 -19.11 -4.73 -5.83
N GLY A 35 -18.01 -4.56 -5.09
CA GLY A 35 -17.70 -3.31 -4.39
C GLY A 35 -16.91 -2.30 -5.23
N ARG A 36 -16.60 -1.14 -4.67
CA ARG A 36 -15.69 -0.17 -5.30
C ARG A 36 -14.30 -0.82 -5.46
N PRO A 37 -13.75 -0.91 -6.67
CA PRO A 37 -12.41 -1.47 -6.88
C PRO A 37 -11.36 -0.68 -6.09
N ARG A 38 -10.40 -1.38 -5.47
CA ARG A 38 -9.22 -0.72 -4.89
C ARG A 38 -8.44 -0.03 -5.99
N LYS A 39 -8.16 1.26 -5.81
CA LYS A 39 -7.26 2.03 -6.68
C LYS A 39 -5.78 1.88 -6.29
N THR A 40 -5.54 1.45 -5.06
CA THR A 40 -4.22 1.40 -4.41
C THR A 40 -3.94 -0.03 -3.98
N THR A 41 -2.67 -0.45 -4.01
CA THR A 41 -2.28 -1.80 -3.60
C THR A 41 -2.47 -1.99 -2.08
N SER A 42 -2.73 -3.24 -1.64
CA SER A 42 -2.84 -3.56 -0.22
C SER A 42 -1.58 -3.17 0.57
N ARG A 43 -0.40 -3.31 -0.06
CA ARG A 43 0.89 -2.93 0.53
C ARG A 43 1.01 -1.45 0.79
N GLU A 44 0.61 -0.62 -0.17
CA GLU A 44 0.65 0.84 -0.01
C GLU A 44 -0.32 1.31 1.09
N LEU A 45 -1.48 0.66 1.23
CA LEU A 45 -2.41 0.94 2.33
C LEU A 45 -1.78 0.64 3.69
N VAL A 46 -1.15 -0.53 3.84
CA VAL A 46 -0.47 -0.89 5.09
C VAL A 46 0.69 0.04 5.38
N ASN A 47 1.53 0.35 4.40
CA ASN A 47 2.63 1.30 4.55
C ASN A 47 2.13 2.69 4.97
N ALA A 48 1.01 3.17 4.43
CA ALA A 48 0.38 4.41 4.85
C ALA A 48 -0.12 4.37 6.30
N ILE A 49 -0.72 3.25 6.73
CA ILE A 49 -1.15 3.05 8.12
C ILE A 49 0.08 3.04 9.04
N LEU A 50 1.16 2.33 8.69
CA LEU A 50 2.40 2.29 9.47
C LEU A 50 3.04 3.68 9.61
N TYR A 51 3.08 4.44 8.52
CA TYR A 51 3.51 5.83 8.56
C TYR A 51 2.63 6.64 9.51
N PHE A 52 1.31 6.55 9.39
CA PHE A 52 0.38 7.28 10.24
C PHE A 52 0.56 6.93 11.72
N LEU A 53 0.69 5.65 12.05
CA LEU A 53 0.90 5.17 13.42
C LEU A 53 2.24 5.63 14.01
N ARG A 54 3.27 5.81 13.18
CA ARG A 54 4.60 6.25 13.63
C ARG A 54 4.73 7.77 13.71
N ALA A 55 4.17 8.49 12.75
CA ALA A 55 4.33 9.93 12.60
C ALA A 55 3.16 10.74 13.19
N GLY A 56 2.04 10.08 13.56
CA GLY A 56 0.90 10.70 14.22
C GLY A 56 0.01 11.58 13.33
N ALA A 57 0.21 11.57 12.01
CA ALA A 57 -0.17 12.63 11.08
C ALA A 57 0.47 13.99 11.44
N ALA A 58 1.70 14.16 10.96
CA ALA A 58 2.33 15.47 10.81
C ALA A 58 1.75 16.21 9.60
#